data_AF-A0A2I0IQU2-F1
#
_entry.id   AF-A0A2I0IQU2-F1
#
_cell.length_a   1.000
_cell.length_b   1.000
_cell.length_c   1.000
_cell.angle_alpha   90.00
_cell.angle_beta   90.00
_cell.angle_gamma   90.00
#
_symmetry.space_group_name_H-M   'P 1'
#
loop_
_entity.id
_entity.type
_entity.pdbx_description
1 polymer ?
#
loop_
_entity_poly.entity_id
_entity_poly.type
_entity_poly.pdbx_seq_one_letter_code
_entity_poly.pdbx_strand_id
1 'polypeptide(L)'
;MAIACFNQELKTGTAPLRMFKALILDSHSLIPKIAPQEKLVCKYTLIMSDIAFNKIESVVYEVKFEASSDDGCICKMTSKYHVKAGVELKEEDIKHGKDKATGLYKVVEEYLAANPDAYA
;
A
#
# COMPACT_ATOMS: atom_id res chain seq x y z
N MET A 1 10.62 13.73 17.22
CA MET A 1 10.10 12.55 16.50
C MET A 1 10.96 12.36 15.27
N ALA A 2 11.48 11.16 15.04
CA ALA A 2 12.19 10.85 13.80
C ALA A 2 11.18 10.28 12.78
N ILE A 3 11.35 10.62 11.51
CA ILE A 3 10.54 10.11 10.41
C ILE A 3 11.46 9.32 9.49
N ALA A 4 11.21 8.02 9.36
CA ALA A 4 11.88 7.17 8.40
C ALA A 4 11.01 7.03 7.15
N CYS A 5 11.56 7.29 5.97
CA CYS A 5 10.84 7.27 4.70
C CYS A 5 11.37 6.15 3.82
N PHE A 6 10.47 5.29 3.33
CA PHE A 6 10.80 4.19 2.42
C PHE A 6 9.90 4.26 1.19
N ASN A 7 10.51 4.10 0.01
CA ASN A 7 9.81 4.04 -1.25
C ASN A 7 9.94 2.63 -1.84
N GLN A 8 8.84 2.11 -2.36
CA GLN A 8 8.78 0.83 -3.04
C GLN A 8 7.96 0.97 -4.32
N GLU A 9 8.45 0.34 -5.39
CA GLU A 9 7.73 0.24 -6.64
C GLU A 9 7.44 -1.23 -6.94
N LEU A 10 6.21 -1.51 -7.35
CA LEU A 10 5.74 -2.83 -7.76
C LEU A 10 5.12 -2.70 -9.15
N LYS A 11 5.51 -3.58 -10.06
CA LYS A 11 4.88 -3.70 -11.38
C LYS A 11 3.89 -4.84 -11.34
N THR A 12 2.66 -4.61 -11.78
CA THR A 12 1.61 -5.62 -11.91
C THR A 12 1.09 -5.63 -13.33
N GLY A 13 0.67 -6.80 -13.82
CA GLY A 13 0.07 -6.97 -15.15
C GLY A 13 -1.39 -6.52 -15.24
N THR A 14 -1.92 -5.93 -14.18
CA THR A 14 -3.34 -5.54 -14.08
C THR A 14 -3.49 -4.03 -14.16
N ALA A 15 -4.57 -3.56 -14.81
CA ALA A 15 -4.83 -2.13 -14.99
C ALA A 15 -4.91 -1.35 -13.65
N PRO A 16 -4.42 -0.10 -13.59
CA PRO A 16 -4.32 0.70 -12.37
C PRO A 16 -5.63 0.85 -11.58
N LEU A 17 -6.73 1.16 -12.27
CA LEU A 17 -8.05 1.37 -11.64
C LEU A 17 -8.58 0.10 -10.99
N ARG A 18 -8.34 -1.04 -11.64
CA ARG A 18 -8.81 -2.35 -11.21
C ARG A 18 -8.04 -2.82 -9.98
N MET A 19 -6.72 -2.62 -10.00
CA MET A 19 -5.84 -2.87 -8.88
C MET A 19 -6.17 -1.97 -7.68
N PHE A 20 -6.40 -0.68 -7.92
CA PHE A 20 -6.84 0.27 -6.89
C PHE A 20 -8.17 -0.17 -6.27
N LYS A 21 -9.20 -0.47 -7.07
CA LYS A 21 -10.50 -0.91 -6.55
C LYS A 21 -10.38 -2.15 -5.67
N ALA A 22 -9.64 -3.17 -6.11
CA ALA A 22 -9.52 -4.42 -5.36
C ALA A 22 -8.69 -4.31 -4.07
N LEU A 23 -7.62 -3.50 -4.06
CA LEU A 23 -6.83 -3.29 -2.83
C LEU A 23 -7.52 -2.37 -1.83
N ILE A 24 -8.25 -1.37 -2.32
CA ILE A 24 -8.73 -0.24 -1.50
C ILE A 24 -10.20 -0.37 -1.12
N LEU A 25 -11.07 -0.91 -1.99
CA LEU A 25 -12.50 -1.03 -1.71
C LEU A 25 -12.85 -2.32 -0.95
N ASP A 26 -12.11 -3.40 -1.17
CA ASP A 26 -12.39 -4.71 -0.55
C ASP A 26 -11.94 -4.78 0.92
N SER A 27 -11.09 -3.84 1.38
CA SER A 27 -10.61 -3.76 2.78
C SER A 27 -11.66 -3.23 3.79
N HIS A 28 -12.94 -3.26 3.42
CA HIS A 28 -14.13 -2.88 4.20
C HIS A 28 -14.32 -1.37 4.42
N SER A 29 -15.11 -0.78 3.50
CA SER A 29 -16.04 0.35 3.65
C SER A 29 -15.54 1.74 4.10
N LEU A 30 -14.29 1.91 4.53
CA LEU A 30 -13.80 3.18 5.09
C LEU A 30 -12.96 4.04 4.14
N ILE A 31 -12.27 3.44 3.17
CA ILE A 31 -11.34 4.15 2.29
C ILE A 31 -11.99 4.91 1.11
N PRO A 32 -13.13 4.48 0.50
CA PRO A 32 -13.72 5.25 -0.61
C PRO A 32 -14.14 6.68 -0.23
N LYS A 33 -14.26 7.01 1.06
CA LYS A 33 -14.56 8.38 1.52
C LYS A 33 -13.37 9.33 1.50
N ILE A 34 -12.13 8.84 1.38
CA ILE A 34 -10.90 9.63 1.62
C ILE A 34 -10.09 9.83 0.34
N ALA A 35 -10.19 8.93 -0.64
CA ALA A 35 -9.38 8.98 -1.86
C ALA A 35 -10.22 9.36 -3.11
N PRO A 36 -9.93 10.48 -3.80
CA PRO A 36 -10.56 10.78 -5.08
C PRO A 36 -10.15 9.73 -6.11
N GLN A 37 -11.12 8.96 -6.62
CA GLN A 37 -10.90 7.87 -7.57
C GLN A 37 -10.23 8.33 -8.88
N GLU A 38 -10.37 9.62 -9.23
CA GLU A 38 -9.77 10.22 -10.43
C GLU A 38 -8.24 10.28 -10.40
N LYS A 39 -7.62 10.32 -9.22
CA LYS A 39 -6.16 10.45 -9.10
C LYS A 39 -5.43 9.12 -8.91
N LEU A 40 -6.16 8.02 -8.63
CA LEU A 40 -5.59 6.72 -8.28
C LEU A 40 -4.49 6.83 -7.19
N VAL A 41 -4.64 7.81 -6.29
CA VAL A 41 -3.77 8.01 -5.14
C VAL A 41 -4.59 7.75 -3.89
N CYS A 42 -4.09 6.87 -3.04
CA CYS A 42 -4.63 6.63 -1.71
C CYS A 42 -3.59 7.02 -0.67
N LYS A 43 -3.96 7.91 0.24
CA LYS A 43 -3.16 8.23 1.42
C LYS A 43 -3.94 7.82 2.66
N TYR A 44 -3.34 6.99 3.50
CA TYR A 44 -3.95 6.54 4.74
C TYR A 44 -2.90 6.46 5.85
N THR A 45 -3.36 6.65 7.08
CA THR A 45 -2.51 6.57 8.27
C THR A 45 -2.92 5.37 9.09
N LEU A 46 -1.99 4.45 9.32
CA LEU A 46 -2.13 3.40 10.31
C LEU A 46 -1.50 3.86 11.60
N ILE A 47 -2.32 3.94 12.65
CA ILE A 47 -1.84 4.09 14.02
C ILE A 47 -1.69 2.68 14.55
N MET A 48 -0.46 2.27 14.84
CA MET A 48 -0.18 0.92 15.29
C MET A 48 -0.18 0.88 16.81
N SER A 49 -1.14 0.15 17.39
CA SER A 49 -1.18 -0.18 18.83
C SER A 49 -0.62 -1.58 19.12
N ASP A 50 -0.17 -2.30 18.09
CA ASP A 50 0.28 -3.68 18.18
C ASP A 50 1.69 -3.77 18.79
N ILE A 51 1.87 -4.70 19.72
CA ILE A 51 3.09 -4.99 20.48
C ILE A 51 4.25 -5.34 19.54
N ALA A 52 3.95 -5.93 18.38
CA ALA A 52 4.95 -6.30 17.37
C ALA A 52 5.67 -5.09 16.73
N PHE A 53 5.05 -3.91 16.74
CA PHE A 53 5.60 -2.68 16.15
C PHE A 53 5.87 -1.60 17.20
N ASN A 54 6.34 -1.99 18.38
CA ASN A 54 6.71 -1.13 19.51
C ASN A 54 7.45 0.16 19.12
N LYS A 55 8.34 0.10 18.11
CA LYS A 55 9.20 1.21 17.66
C LYS A 55 8.44 2.31 16.90
N ILE A 56 7.28 2.00 16.33
CA ILE A 56 6.55 2.84 15.39
C ILE A 56 5.26 3.34 16.04
N GLU A 57 5.05 4.65 16.06
CA GLU A 57 3.83 5.29 16.59
C GLU A 57 2.73 5.36 15.53
N SER A 58 3.10 5.69 14.30
CA SER A 58 2.19 5.70 13.16
C SER A 58 2.92 5.52 11.84
N VAL A 59 2.21 5.08 10.82
CA VAL A 59 2.71 4.99 9.46
C VAL A 59 1.75 5.71 8.54
N VAL A 60 2.28 6.66 7.78
CA VAL A 60 1.55 7.28 6.68
C VAL A 60 1.93 6.54 5.41
N TYR A 61 0.97 5.80 4.85
CA TYR A 61 1.10 5.15 3.57
C TYR A 61 0.54 6.07 2.48
N GLU A 62 1.29 6.21 1.41
CA GLU A 62 0.91 6.91 0.20
C GLU A 62 1.10 5.95 -0.97
N VAL A 63 0.00 5.47 -1.53
CA VAL A 63 0.00 4.53 -2.64
C VAL A 63 -0.52 5.25 -3.87
N LYS A 64 0.23 5.20 -4.96
CA LYS A 64 -0.09 5.79 -6.25
C LYS A 64 -0.02 4.72 -7.32
N PHE A 65 -1.06 4.63 -8.13
CA PHE A 65 -1.10 3.72 -9.27
C PHE A 65 -0.94 4.52 -10.57
N GLU A 66 0.02 4.13 -11.39
CA GLU A 66 0.32 4.74 -12.69
C GLU A 66 0.20 3.68 -13.79
N ALA A 67 -0.25 4.06 -14.98
CA ALA A 67 -0.27 3.13 -16.11
C ALA A 67 1.17 2.75 -16.52
N SER A 68 1.39 1.47 -16.81
CA SER A 68 2.61 1.00 -17.46
C SER A 68 2.43 1.02 -18.98
N SER A 69 3.54 1.05 -19.72
CA SER A 69 3.54 1.00 -21.19
C SER A 69 2.92 -0.28 -21.77
N ASP A 70 2.77 -1.33 -20.97
CA ASP A 70 2.37 -2.69 -21.37
C ASP A 70 0.92 -3.02 -20.94
N ASP A 71 0.01 -2.04 -20.89
CA ASP A 71 -1.37 -2.15 -20.35
C ASP A 71 -1.47 -2.54 -18.85
N GLY A 72 -0.32 -2.72 -18.19
CA GLY A 72 -0.21 -3.01 -16.76
C GLY A 72 -0.24 -1.75 -15.87
N CYS A 73 0.12 -1.93 -14.60
CA CYS A 73 0.17 -0.89 -13.60
C CYS A 73 1.53 -0.84 -12.89
N ILE A 74 2.01 0.37 -12.63
CA ILE A 74 3.08 0.65 -11.70
C ILE A 74 2.44 1.14 -10.40
N CYS A 75 2.51 0.33 -9.36
CA CYS A 75 2.11 0.70 -8.02
C CYS A 75 3.31 1.26 -7.26
N LYS A 76 3.29 2.56 -6.97
CA LYS A 76 4.29 3.25 -6.15
C LYS A 76 3.75 3.40 -4.75
N MET A 77 4.47 2.87 -3.78
CA MET A 77 4.12 2.95 -2.37
C MET A 77 5.22 3.65 -1.60
N THR A 78 4.86 4.74 -0.94
CA THR A 78 5.71 5.48 -0.02
C THR A 78 5.18 5.29 1.40
N SER A 79 6.04 4.79 2.28
CA SER A 79 5.72 4.55 3.68
C SER A 79 6.55 5.47 4.55
N LYS A 80 5.89 6.37 5.28
CA LYS A 80 6.53 7.29 6.23
C LYS A 80 6.23 6.81 7.64
N TYR A 81 7.24 6.27 8.29
CA TYR A 81 7.17 5.73 9.64
C TYR A 81 7.52 6.81 10.65
N HIS A 82 6.56 7.14 11.50
CA HIS A 82 6.78 8.00 12.65
C HIS A 82 7.21 7.12 13.81
N VAL A 83 8.45 7.29 14.25
CA VAL A 83 9.05 6.42 15.27
C VAL A 83 9.26 7.17 16.58
N LYS A 84 9.23 6.40 17.66
CA LYS A 84 9.44 6.91 19.01
C LYS A 84 10.80 7.63 19.10
N ALA A 85 10.87 8.67 19.92
CA ALA A 85 12.10 9.42 20.11
C ALA A 85 13.24 8.51 20.61
N GLY A 86 14.43 8.65 20.01
CA GLY A 86 15.60 7.84 20.36
C GLY A 86 15.63 6.43 19.75
N VAL A 87 14.65 6.08 18.90
CA VAL A 87 14.60 4.81 18.20
C VAL A 87 14.97 5.01 16.74
N GLU A 88 15.94 4.22 16.27
CA GLU A 88 16.28 4.13 14.85
C GLU A 88 15.49 2.97 14.22
N LEU A 89 14.89 3.22 13.05
CA LEU A 89 14.19 2.22 12.26
C LEU A 89 15.08 1.76 11.11
N LYS A 90 15.31 0.45 11.03
CA LYS A 90 16.09 -0.15 9.94
C LYS A 90 15.17 -0.84 8.94
N GLU A 91 15.67 -1.10 7.74
CA GLU A 91 14.90 -1.82 6.72
C GLU A 91 14.48 -3.22 7.22
N GLU A 92 15.30 -3.86 8.05
CA GLU A 92 14.99 -5.14 8.71
C GLU A 92 13.74 -5.08 9.59
N ASP A 93 13.53 -3.97 10.30
CA ASP A 93 12.37 -3.77 11.20
C ASP A 93 11.06 -3.67 10.41
N ILE A 94 11.12 -3.20 9.16
CA ILE A 94 9.94 -3.04 8.29
C ILE A 94 9.80 -4.16 7.25
N LYS A 95 10.81 -5.01 7.10
CA LYS A 95 10.85 -6.08 6.09
C LYS A 95 9.62 -6.98 6.17
N HIS A 96 9.22 -7.37 7.37
CA HIS A 96 8.04 -8.20 7.56
C HIS A 96 6.76 -7.50 7.06
N GLY A 97 6.61 -6.21 7.33
CA GLY A 97 5.48 -5.41 6.82
C GLY A 97 5.51 -5.28 5.30
N LYS A 98 6.70 -5.08 4.72
CA LYS A 98 6.94 -5.01 3.27
C LYS A 98 6.63 -6.33 2.55
N ASP A 99 7.06 -7.46 3.12
CA ASP A 99 6.79 -8.79 2.58
C ASP A 99 5.29 -9.12 2.65
N LYS A 100 4.63 -8.77 3.76
CA LYS A 100 3.18 -8.94 3.90
C LYS A 100 2.40 -8.09 2.89
N ALA A 101 2.79 -6.83 2.69
CA ALA A 101 2.17 -5.97 1.70
C ALA A 101 2.36 -6.54 0.29
N THR A 102 3.58 -6.94 -0.06
CA THR A 102 3.88 -7.56 -1.36
C THR A 102 3.09 -8.85 -1.59
N GLY A 103 2.92 -9.68 -0.57
CA GLY A 103 2.07 -10.87 -0.63
C GLY A 103 0.60 -10.53 -0.93
N LEU A 104 0.06 -9.49 -0.27
CA LEU A 104 -1.30 -9.02 -0.55
C LEU A 104 -1.45 -8.55 -2.00
N TYR A 105 -0.51 -7.76 -2.53
CA TYR A 105 -0.54 -7.33 -3.94
C TYR A 105 -0.61 -8.51 -4.91
N LYS A 106 0.19 -9.56 -4.68
CA LYS A 106 0.17 -10.77 -5.51
C LYS A 106 -1.16 -11.52 -5.45
N VAL A 107 -1.72 -11.69 -4.25
CA VAL A 107 -3.02 -12.37 -4.09
C VAL A 107 -4.12 -11.62 -4.82
N VAL A 108 -4.13 -10.29 -4.74
CA VAL A 108 -5.14 -9.49 -5.43
C VAL A 108 -4.92 -9.49 -6.95
N GLU A 109 -3.67 -9.47 -7.42
CA GLU A 109 -3.34 -9.62 -8.83
C GLU A 109 -3.81 -10.98 -9.38
N GLU A 110 -3.53 -12.08 -8.68
CA GLU A 110 -4.01 -13.42 -9.04
C GLU A 110 -5.54 -13.50 -9.04
N TYR A 111 -6.20 -12.87 -8.07
CA TYR A 111 -7.66 -12.80 -8.01
C TYR A 111 -8.25 -12.05 -9.21
N LEU A 112 -7.70 -10.88 -9.56
CA LEU A 112 -8.16 -10.08 -10.70
C LEU A 112 -7.89 -10.76 -12.05
N ALA A 113 -6.79 -11.51 -12.14
CA ALA A 113 -6.48 -12.34 -13.30
C ALA A 113 -7.47 -13.52 -13.45
N ALA A 114 -7.84 -14.16 -12.36
CA ALA A 114 -8.81 -15.27 -12.35
C ALA A 114 -10.27 -14.81 -12.55
N ASN A 115 -10.59 -13.55 -12.25
CA ASN A 115 -11.96 -13.01 -12.28
C ASN A 115 -12.01 -11.76 -13.16
N PRO A 116 -11.99 -11.85 -14.51
CA PRO A 116 -11.89 -10.72 -15.43
C PRO A 116 -13.03 -9.70 -15.34
N ASP A 117 -14.21 -10.10 -14.85
CA ASP A 117 -15.36 -9.21 -14.67
C ASP A 117 -15.36 -8.46 -13.33
N ALA A 118 -14.51 -8.88 -12.37
CA ALA A 118 -14.43 -8.21 -11.07
C ALA A 118 -13.86 -6.79 -11.24
N TYR A 119 -14.56 -5.80 -10.67
CA TYR A 119 -14.14 -4.39 -10.66
C TYR A 119 -13.99 -3.73 -12.04
N ALA A 120 -14.55 -4.35 -13.09
CA ALA A 120 -14.66 -3.81 -14.45
C ALA A 120 -15.35 -2.43 -14.47
#